data_AF-A0A4Q5LZS7-F1
#
_entry.id   AF-A0A4Q5LZS7-F1
#
_cell.length_a   1.000
_cell.length_b   1.000
_cell.length_c   1.000
_cell.angle_alpha   90.00
_cell.angle_beta   90.00
_cell.angle_gamma   90.00
#
_symmetry.space_group_name_H-M   'P 1'
#
loop_
_entity.id
_entity.type
_entity.pdbx_description
1 polymer ?
#
loop_
_entity_poly.entity_id
_entity_poly.type
_entity_poly.pdbx_seq_one_letter_code
_entity_poly.pdbx_strand_id
1 'polypeptide(L)' 'MKEELSERDYKVLNLLHQIEEVNKMIGLHSQEGGIAIMKQQYEEIRAKYLEELNQILKEVIGNTSYAMAA' A
#
# COMPACT_ATOMS: atom_id res chain seq x y z
N MET A 1 -2.92 29.73 -8.43
CA MET A 1 -3.95 28.68 -8.44
C MET A 1 -3.38 27.48 -7.71
N LYS A 2 -4.05 26.95 -6.68
CA LYS A 2 -3.75 25.58 -6.24
C LYS A 2 -4.32 24.68 -7.32
N GLU A 3 -3.50 23.85 -7.95
CA GLU A 3 -4.01 22.79 -8.81
C GLU A 3 -4.83 21.85 -7.93
N GLU A 4 -6.11 21.68 -8.26
CA GLU A 4 -6.95 20.68 -7.59
C GLU A 4 -6.48 19.29 -8.02
N LEU A 5 -6.34 18.41 -7.03
CA LEU A 5 -5.97 17.03 -7.26
C LEU A 5 -7.09 16.33 -8.04
N SER A 6 -6.70 15.47 -8.99
CA SER A 6 -7.66 14.63 -9.70
C SER A 6 -8.22 13.55 -8.77
N GLU A 7 -9.36 12.96 -9.14
CA GLU A 7 -9.91 11.79 -8.42
C GLU A 7 -8.89 10.65 -8.29
N ARG A 8 -8.02 10.50 -9.29
CA ARG A 8 -6.95 9.51 -9.29
C ARG A 8 -5.89 9.85 -8.23
N ASP A 9 -5.49 11.11 -8.13
CA ASP A 9 -4.51 11.55 -7.14
C ASP A 9 -5.05 11.30 -5.72
N TYR A 10 -6.34 11.60 -5.49
CA TYR A 10 -7.01 11.26 -4.24
C TYR A 10 -7.00 9.75 -3.96
N LYS A 11 -7.26 8.93 -4.98
CA LYS A 11 -7.24 7.47 -4.85
C LYS A 11 -5.85 6.94 -4.47
N VAL A 12 -4.79 7.46 -5.12
CA VAL A 12 -3.40 7.11 -4.81
C VAL A 12 -3.03 7.53 -3.38
N LEU A 13 -3.35 8.77 -2.99
CA LEU A 13 -3.09 9.26 -1.64
C LEU A 13 -3.82 8.42 -0.58
N ASN A 14 -5.06 8.04 -0.83
CA ASN A 14 -5.81 7.17 0.07
C ASN A 14 -5.16 5.79 0.22
N LEU A 15 -4.73 5.16 -0.88
CA LEU A 15 -4.03 3.87 -0.84
C LEU A 15 -2.70 3.96 -0.10
N LEU A 16 -1.92 5.02 -0.32
CA LEU A 16 -0.67 5.25 0.40
C LEU A 16 -0.90 5.39 1.92
N HIS A 17 -1.94 6.12 2.31
CA HIS A 17 -2.31 6.25 3.72
C HIS A 17 -2.75 4.90 4.32
N GLN A 18 -3.55 4.12 3.59
CA GLN A 18 -3.95 2.77 4.02
C GLN A 18 -2.76 1.82 4.18
N ILE A 19 -1.78 1.88 3.27
CA ILE A 19 -0.54 1.10 3.37
C ILE A 19 0.27 1.53 4.61
N GLU A 20 0.36 2.83 4.89
CA GLU A 20 1.04 3.36 6.08
C GLU A 20 0.41 2.81 7.37
N GLU A 21 -0.92 2.88 7.49
CA GLU A 21 -1.65 2.38 8.66
C GLU A 21 -1.47 0.86 8.84
N VAL A 22 -1.54 0.08 7.75
CA VAL A 22 -1.31 -1.36 7.82
C VAL A 22 0.13 -1.69 8.21
N ASN A 23 1.12 -0.93 7.72
CA ASN A 23 2.51 -1.12 8.13
C ASN A 23 2.71 -0.86 9.63
N LYS A 24 2.00 0.10 10.23
CA LYS A 24 2.00 0.31 11.69
C LYS A 24 1.46 -0.94 12.41
N MET A 25 0.37 -1.53 11.93
CA MET A 25 -0.21 -2.75 12.51
C MET A 25 0.70 -3.97 12.39
N ILE A 26 1.36 -4.15 11.24
CA ILE A 26 2.40 -5.18 11.05
C ILE A 26 3.53 -4.97 12.06
N GLY A 27 3.97 -3.73 12.25
CA GLY A 27 5.00 -3.36 13.21
C GLY A 27 4.62 -3.75 14.63
N LEU A 28 3.41 -3.43 15.07
CA LEU A 28 2.89 -3.79 16.39
C LEU A 28 2.91 -5.30 16.63
N HIS A 29 2.51 -6.11 15.65
CA HIS A 29 2.49 -7.56 15.78
C HIS A 29 3.81 -8.26 15.43
N SER A 30 4.84 -7.51 15.04
CA SER A 30 6.20 -8.03 14.84
C SER A 30 7.09 -7.89 16.08
N GLN A 31 6.64 -7.17 17.10
CA GLN A 31 7.33 -7.02 18.39
C GLN A 31 7.12 -8.24 19.31
N GLU A 32 7.93 -8.34 20.36
CA GLU A 32 7.76 -9.36 21.39
C GLU A 32 6.38 -9.22 22.07
N GLY A 33 5.63 -10.33 22.15
CA GLY A 33 4.23 -10.33 22.59
C GLY A 33 3.21 -10.04 21.48
N GLY A 34 3.65 -9.82 20.24
CA GLY A 34 2.79 -9.71 19.07
C GLY A 34 2.05 -11.00 18.72
N ILE A 35 0.94 -10.88 17.99
CA ILE A 35 0.12 -12.02 17.57
C ILE A 35 0.45 -12.36 16.11
N ALA A 36 1.12 -13.49 15.88
CA ALA A 36 1.60 -13.88 14.56
C ALA A 36 0.49 -13.96 13.49
N ILE A 37 -0.70 -14.46 13.85
CA ILE A 37 -1.82 -14.54 12.90
C ILE A 37 -2.32 -13.15 12.48
N MET A 38 -2.30 -12.18 13.39
CA MET A 38 -2.67 -10.80 13.07
C MET A 38 -1.65 -10.17 12.13
N LYS A 39 -0.35 -10.38 12.39
CA LYS A 39 0.71 -9.93 11.48
C LYS A 39 0.48 -10.47 10.06
N GLN A 40 0.22 -11.77 9.92
CA GLN A 40 -0.03 -12.38 8.62
C GLN A 40 -1.25 -11.75 7.92
N GLN A 41 -2.36 -11.57 8.65
CA GLN A 41 -3.54 -10.92 8.09
C GLN A 41 -3.26 -9.50 7.60
N TYR A 42 -2.49 -8.71 8.36
CA TYR A 42 -2.11 -7.37 7.92
C TYR A 42 -1.14 -7.39 6.72
N GLU A 43 -0.24 -8.36 6.64
CA GLU A 43 0.62 -8.53 5.45
C GLU A 43 -0.21 -8.86 4.20
N GLU A 44 -1.25 -9.68 4.31
CA GLU A 44 -2.18 -9.97 3.22
C GLU A 44 -2.99 -8.74 2.79
N ILE A 45 -3.44 -7.92 3.75
CA ILE A 45 -4.14 -6.66 3.46
C ILE A 45 -3.20 -5.68 2.75
N ARG A 46 -1.95 -5.54 3.23
CA ARG A 46 -0.93 -4.71 2.60
C ARG A 46 -0.68 -5.12 1.15
N ALA A 47 -0.61 -6.42 0.88
CA ALA A 47 -0.42 -6.94 -0.46
C ALA A 47 -1.54 -6.51 -1.41
N LYS A 48 -2.80 -6.54 -0.95
CA LYS A 48 -3.96 -6.07 -1.74
C LYS A 48 -3.88 -4.58 -2.07
N TYR A 49 -3.51 -3.74 -1.10
CA TYR A 49 -3.36 -2.31 -1.37
C TYR A 49 -2.19 -2.00 -2.31
N LEU A 50 -1.08 -2.72 -2.20
CA LEU A 50 0.05 -2.59 -3.12
C LEU A 50 -0.32 -3.06 -4.54
N GLU A 51 -1.11 -4.12 -4.66
CA GLU A 51 -1.62 -4.59 -5.96
C GLU A 51 -2.51 -3.53 -6.62
N GLU A 52 -3.46 -2.94 -5.88
CA GLU A 52 -4.33 -1.89 -6.38
C GLU A 52 -3.54 -0.64 -6.78
N LEU A 53 -2.59 -0.21 -5.94
CA LEU A 53 -1.70 0.91 -6.26
C LEU A 53 -0.90 0.64 -7.53
N ASN A 54 -0.34 -0.56 -7.68
CA ASN A 54 0.39 -0.96 -8.86
C ASN A 54 -0.47 -0.95 -10.12
N GLN A 55 -1.74 -1.34 -10.04
CA GLN A 55 -2.67 -1.26 -11.17
C GLN A 55 -2.88 0.19 -11.61
N ILE A 56 -3.16 1.09 -10.67
CA ILE A 56 -3.33 2.52 -10.95
C ILE A 56 -2.05 3.11 -11.56
N LEU A 57 -0.90 2.78 -11.01
CA LEU A 57 0.38 3.27 -11.54
C LEU A 57 0.63 2.75 -12.96
N LYS A 58 0.39 1.47 -13.24
CA LYS A 58 0.54 0.91 -14.60
C LYS A 58 -0.30 1.63 -15.66
N GLU A 59 -1.50 2.08 -15.30
CA GLU A 59 -2.35 2.89 -16.18
C GLU A 59 -1.72 4.26 -16.50
N VAL A 60 -0.91 4.81 -15.60
CA VAL A 60 -0.29 6.14 -15.72
C VAL A 60 1.06 6.09 -16.45
N ILE A 61 1.94 5.16 -16.06
CA ILE A 61 3.34 5.13 -16.52
C ILE A 61 3.58 4.11 -17.64
N GLY A 62 2.55 3.36 -18.05
CA GLY A 62 2.69 2.18 -18.90
C GLY A 62 3.37 1.02 -18.18
N ASN A 63 3.65 -0.09 -18.90
CA ASN A 63 4.33 -1.28 -18.37
C ASN A 63 5.80 -1.00 -17.98
N THR A 64 6.04 -0.15 -16.98
CA THR A 64 7.32 -0.14 -16.26
C THR A 64 7.24 -1.23 -15.20
N SER A 65 7.76 -2.40 -15.57
CA SER A 65 8.02 -3.51 -14.66
C SER A 65 9.02 -3.05 -13.60
N TYR A 66 8.53 -2.55 -12.46
CA TYR A 66 9.33 -2.52 -11.24
C TYR A 66 9.28 -3.92 -10.65
N ALA A 67 10.04 -4.83 -11.28
CA ALA A 67 10.39 -6.09 -10.65
C ALA A 67 10.97 -5.73 -9.28
N MET A 68 10.24 -6.10 -8.23
CA MET A 68 10.75 -6.00 -6.86
C MET A 68 12.09 -6.72 -6.85
N ALA A 69 13.17 -5.96 -6.70
CA ALA A 69 14.49 -6.51 -6.51
C ALA A 69 14.42 -7.41 -5.28
N ALA A 70 14.64 -8.70 -5.53
CA ALA A 70 14.67 -9.78 -4.55
C ALA A 70 15.80 -9.59 -3.53
#